data_AF-A0A7S0SY17-F1
#
_entry.id   AF-A0A7S0SY17-F1
#
_cell.length_a   1.000
_cell.length_b   1.000
_cell.length_c   1.000
_cell.angle_alpha   90.00
_cell.angle_beta   90.00
_cell.angle_gamma   90.00
#
_symmetry.space_group_name_H-M   'P 1'
#
loop_
_entity.id
_entity.type
_entity.pdbx_description
1 polymer ?
#
loop_
_entity_poly.entity_id
_entity_poly.type
_entity_poly.pdbx_seq_one_letter_code
_entity_poly.pdbx_strand_id
1 'polypeptide(L)'
;TETGEFSDISKGYLGIIITHGFEYFIYQSNRKKEFLLLLRLPINKLRKFADKIEFPMLLDQEVLEDTCSKGCSEDGVEPFEIAHRPDITSLYPYEYIYSKYSHYVQESLYWRPLNCRFIYPYDHPFRDSIRMKIIPILIDSCPLNDDIDMNNPLISTLTIERIDLLKSIKNNTIKSFFPLHNPILLEDLSISFLAYPWQELPLFDIKEYFGEKIALQFAFLHHIVVFLILPSLIGIPLQIIVWYTKNYSASFLPVYAYFISVWGIIMLEYWKQKEKMYAIRWGTVGYEENERDRPDFEGENIKSFIDGSTMKYFPSKHRLHIFRESITMSAFIGGLVVGSIASIYIARSFLNHSLGGLFAQFLGALINALQILITTL
;
A
#
# COMPACT_ATOMS: atom_id res chain seq x y z
N THR A 1 -20.11 -24.16 12.10
CA THR A 1 -20.35 -24.76 13.43
C THR A 1 -19.68 -26.13 13.50
N GLU A 2 -19.55 -26.74 14.68
CA GLU A 2 -19.05 -28.13 14.82
C GLU A 2 -19.87 -29.15 14.01
N THR A 3 -21.09 -28.78 13.60
CA THR A 3 -21.99 -29.56 12.74
C THR A 3 -21.72 -29.43 11.24
N GLY A 4 -20.76 -28.61 10.81
CA GLY A 4 -20.48 -28.39 9.37
C GLY A 4 -21.55 -27.56 8.65
N GLU A 5 -22.35 -26.78 9.38
CA GLU A 5 -23.31 -25.84 8.83
C GLU A 5 -22.86 -24.38 9.03
N PHE A 6 -23.38 -23.48 8.21
CA PHE A 6 -23.21 -22.04 8.39
C PHE A 6 -23.97 -21.58 9.65
N SER A 7 -23.34 -20.73 10.46
CA SER A 7 -24.01 -19.98 11.50
C SER A 7 -25.06 -19.06 10.88
N ASP A 8 -26.12 -18.72 11.62
CA ASP A 8 -27.15 -17.80 11.12
C ASP A 8 -26.58 -16.42 10.74
N ILE A 9 -25.52 -16.00 11.43
CA ILE A 9 -24.73 -14.80 11.07
C ILE A 9 -24.09 -14.95 9.69
N SER A 10 -23.48 -16.10 9.40
CA SER A 10 -22.84 -16.33 8.09
C SER A 10 -23.84 -16.55 6.97
N LYS A 11 -25.04 -17.08 7.26
CA LYS A 11 -26.17 -17.07 6.31
C LYS A 11 -26.63 -15.65 6.00
N GLY A 12 -26.66 -14.75 6.99
CA GLY A 12 -26.93 -13.32 6.79
C GLY A 12 -25.91 -12.66 5.85
N TYR A 13 -24.62 -12.90 6.09
CA TYR A 13 -23.56 -12.40 5.19
C TYR A 13 -23.69 -12.90 3.76
N LEU A 14 -23.98 -14.20 3.57
CA LEU A 14 -24.23 -14.78 2.25
C LEU A 14 -25.46 -14.14 1.59
N GLY A 15 -26.54 -13.91 2.33
CA GLY A 15 -27.72 -13.22 1.85
C GLY A 15 -27.40 -11.82 1.30
N ILE A 16 -26.61 -11.04 2.03
CA ILE A 16 -26.18 -9.70 1.58
C ILE A 16 -25.30 -9.77 0.33
N ILE A 17 -24.36 -10.73 0.27
CA ILE A 17 -23.49 -10.92 -0.90
C ILE A 17 -24.34 -11.27 -2.14
N ILE A 18 -25.35 -12.11 -1.99
CA ILE A 18 -26.27 -12.52 -3.07
C ILE A 18 -27.14 -11.36 -3.54
N THR A 19 -27.74 -10.57 -2.63
CA THR A 19 -28.61 -9.44 -3.00
C THR A 19 -27.86 -8.40 -3.85
N HIS A 20 -26.55 -8.26 -3.63
CA HIS A 20 -25.69 -7.34 -4.39
C HIS A 20 -25.23 -7.92 -5.74
N GLY A 21 -25.52 -9.19 -6.01
CA GLY A 21 -25.25 -9.83 -7.29
C GLY A 21 -23.82 -10.37 -7.43
N PHE A 22 -23.17 -10.70 -6.32
CA PHE A 22 -21.94 -11.49 -6.34
C PHE A 22 -22.26 -12.95 -6.66
N GLU A 23 -21.47 -13.54 -7.54
CA GLU A 23 -21.37 -14.97 -7.70
C GLU A 23 -20.45 -15.50 -6.59
N TYR A 24 -20.86 -16.56 -5.90
CA TYR A 24 -20.06 -17.15 -4.85
C TYR A 24 -19.95 -18.66 -5.05
N PHE A 25 -18.76 -19.19 -4.78
CA PHE A 25 -18.50 -20.63 -4.78
C PHE A 25 -18.01 -21.03 -3.40
N ILE A 26 -18.65 -22.03 -2.81
CA ILE A 26 -18.31 -22.52 -1.48
C ILE A 26 -17.44 -23.75 -1.63
N TYR A 27 -16.28 -23.73 -0.99
CA TYR A 27 -15.39 -24.87 -0.85
C TYR A 27 -15.24 -25.22 0.62
N GLN A 28 -15.20 -26.51 0.93
CA GLN A 28 -14.89 -26.99 2.27
C GLN A 28 -13.38 -27.27 2.37
N SER A 29 -12.73 -26.77 3.41
CA SER A 29 -11.33 -27.09 3.67
C SER A 29 -11.14 -28.59 3.91
N ASN A 30 -10.01 -29.15 3.50
CA ASN A 30 -9.64 -30.56 3.74
C ASN A 30 -9.67 -30.93 5.23
N ARG A 31 -9.47 -29.96 6.13
CA ARG A 31 -9.56 -30.16 7.58
C ARG A 31 -10.98 -30.10 8.14
N LYS A 32 -11.99 -29.85 7.30
CA LYS A 32 -13.43 -29.67 7.61
C LYS A 32 -13.77 -28.62 8.68
N LYS A 33 -12.80 -27.79 9.07
CA LYS A 33 -12.98 -26.74 10.09
C LYS A 33 -13.35 -25.37 9.51
N GLU A 34 -13.17 -25.18 8.21
CA GLU A 34 -13.25 -23.86 7.57
C GLU A 34 -13.99 -23.95 6.23
N PHE A 35 -14.79 -22.93 5.96
CA PHE A 35 -15.41 -22.69 4.66
C PHE A 35 -14.61 -21.62 3.93
N LEU A 36 -14.28 -21.92 2.68
CA LEU A 36 -13.64 -20.98 1.76
C LEU A 36 -14.71 -20.48 0.80
N LEU A 37 -14.90 -19.17 0.76
CA LEU A 37 -15.84 -18.51 -0.13
C LEU A 37 -15.04 -17.83 -1.25
N LEU A 38 -15.17 -18.33 -2.47
CA LEU A 38 -14.65 -17.65 -3.65
C LEU A 38 -15.71 -16.68 -4.14
N LEU A 39 -15.39 -15.39 -4.12
CA LEU A 39 -16.28 -14.33 -4.59
C LEU A 39 -15.87 -13.87 -5.98
N ARG A 40 -16.86 -13.75 -6.87
CA ARG A 40 -16.71 -13.20 -8.21
C ARG A 40 -17.80 -12.17 -8.46
N LEU A 41 -17.42 -11.03 -9.03
CA LEU A 41 -18.37 -10.00 -9.42
C LEU A 41 -18.50 -9.97 -10.95
N PRO A 42 -19.72 -10.08 -11.50
CA PRO A 42 -19.95 -9.91 -12.93
C PRO A 42 -19.53 -8.51 -13.40
N ILE A 43 -18.94 -8.43 -14.59
CA ILE A 43 -18.40 -7.18 -15.15
C ILE A 43 -19.45 -6.07 -15.24
N ASN A 44 -20.70 -6.41 -15.55
CA ASN A 44 -21.79 -5.43 -15.66
C ASN A 44 -22.14 -4.76 -14.32
N LYS A 45 -22.02 -5.49 -13.21
CA LYS A 45 -22.22 -4.94 -11.87
C LYS A 45 -21.03 -4.07 -11.48
N LEU A 46 -19.82 -4.50 -11.83
CA LEU A 46 -18.60 -3.73 -11.61
C LEU A 46 -18.64 -2.38 -12.34
N ARG A 47 -19.11 -2.34 -13.59
CA ARG A 47 -19.31 -1.11 -14.38
C ARG A 47 -20.25 -0.12 -13.68
N LYS A 48 -21.45 -0.59 -13.31
CA LYS A 48 -22.46 0.25 -12.64
C LYS A 48 -21.96 0.79 -11.31
N PHE A 49 -21.23 -0.03 -10.56
CA PHE A 49 -20.70 0.39 -9.27
C PHE A 49 -19.54 1.37 -9.43
N ALA A 50 -18.62 1.13 -10.35
CA ALA A 50 -17.52 2.03 -10.66
C ALA A 50 -18.00 3.42 -11.09
N ASP A 51 -19.08 3.47 -11.88
CA ASP A 51 -19.76 4.71 -12.27
C ASP A 51 -20.38 5.42 -11.06
N LYS A 52 -21.11 4.67 -10.22
CA LYS A 52 -21.72 5.20 -8.98
C LYS A 52 -20.71 5.82 -8.01
N ILE A 53 -19.52 5.23 -7.87
CA ILE A 53 -18.47 5.73 -6.98
C ILE A 53 -17.52 6.71 -7.69
N GLU A 54 -17.77 7.02 -8.98
CA GLU A 54 -16.92 7.89 -9.80
C GLU A 54 -15.44 7.45 -9.78
N PHE A 55 -15.19 6.14 -9.90
CA PHE A 55 -13.86 5.57 -9.68
C PHE A 55 -12.84 6.17 -10.66
N PRO A 56 -11.71 6.73 -10.18
CA PRO A 56 -10.72 7.32 -11.06
C PRO A 56 -9.98 6.23 -11.86
N MET A 57 -10.01 6.35 -13.18
CA MET A 57 -9.31 5.47 -14.10
C MET A 57 -8.39 6.26 -15.03
N LEU A 58 -7.25 5.65 -15.35
CA LEU A 58 -6.31 6.18 -16.33
C LEU A 58 -6.96 6.15 -17.71
N LEU A 59 -6.86 7.25 -18.44
CA LEU A 59 -7.30 7.36 -19.83
C LEU A 59 -6.20 6.88 -20.79
N ASP A 60 -6.61 6.33 -21.93
CA ASP A 60 -5.71 5.96 -23.00
C ASP A 60 -5.22 7.21 -23.73
N GLN A 61 -3.91 7.34 -23.88
CA GLN A 61 -3.27 8.54 -24.42
C GLN A 61 -3.63 8.78 -25.89
N GLU A 62 -3.56 7.74 -26.72
CA GLU A 62 -3.78 7.86 -28.17
C GLU A 62 -5.25 8.14 -28.47
N VAL A 63 -6.15 7.41 -27.80
CA VAL A 63 -7.60 7.61 -27.95
C VAL A 63 -8.01 8.98 -27.42
N LEU A 64 -7.43 9.44 -26.32
CA LEU A 64 -7.73 10.76 -25.75
C LEU A 64 -7.30 11.89 -26.68
N GLU A 65 -6.10 11.82 -27.25
CA GLU A 65 -5.60 12.81 -28.20
C GLU A 65 -6.49 12.89 -29.46
N ASP A 66 -6.85 11.75 -30.03
CA ASP A 66 -7.76 11.67 -31.17
C ASP A 66 -9.16 12.23 -30.83
N THR A 67 -9.67 11.94 -29.62
CA THR A 67 -10.97 12.44 -29.16
C THR A 67 -10.95 13.96 -28.95
N CYS A 68 -9.88 14.50 -28.36
CA CYS A 68 -9.71 15.94 -28.18
C CYS A 68 -9.59 16.68 -29.52
N SER A 69 -8.88 16.08 -30.48
CA SER A 69 -8.67 16.64 -31.83
C SER A 69 -9.94 16.64 -32.68
N LYS A 70 -10.87 15.72 -32.41
CA LYS A 70 -12.18 15.65 -33.09
C LYS A 70 -13.23 16.53 -32.45
N GLY A 71 -13.11 16.81 -31.15
CA GLY A 71 -14.16 17.44 -30.35
C GLY A 71 -15.39 16.53 -30.21
N CYS A 72 -16.36 16.96 -29.42
CA CYS A 72 -17.65 16.28 -29.26
C CYS A 72 -18.77 17.23 -29.66
N SER A 73 -19.31 17.07 -30.87
CA SER A 73 -20.43 17.90 -31.35
C SER A 73 -21.73 17.64 -30.56
N GLU A 74 -21.90 16.45 -29.98
CA GLU A 74 -23.09 16.09 -29.19
C GLU A 74 -23.15 16.86 -27.86
N ASP A 75 -22.00 17.02 -27.20
CA ASP A 75 -21.88 17.75 -25.93
C ASP A 75 -21.50 19.23 -26.10
N GLY A 76 -21.40 19.70 -27.35
CA GLY A 76 -21.02 21.08 -27.66
C GLY A 76 -19.55 21.41 -27.33
N VAL A 77 -18.68 20.41 -27.31
CA VAL A 77 -17.24 20.56 -27.04
C VAL A 77 -16.49 20.73 -28.35
N GLU A 78 -15.93 21.92 -28.58
CA GLU A 78 -15.09 22.18 -29.75
C GLU A 78 -13.77 21.41 -29.68
N PRO A 79 -13.18 21.04 -30.84
CA PRO A 79 -11.85 20.45 -30.89
C PRO A 79 -10.81 21.33 -30.21
N PHE A 80 -9.94 20.73 -29.40
CA PHE A 80 -8.83 21.45 -28.79
C PHE A 80 -7.60 20.57 -28.65
N GLU A 81 -6.43 21.19 -28.79
CA GLU A 81 -5.14 20.55 -28.57
C GLU A 81 -4.48 21.12 -27.32
N ILE A 82 -3.86 20.24 -26.52
CA ILE A 82 -3.11 20.65 -25.34
C ILE A 82 -1.68 20.96 -25.75
N ALA A 83 -1.26 22.21 -25.59
CA ALA A 83 0.09 22.64 -25.96
C ALA A 83 1.16 21.84 -25.19
N HIS A 84 2.03 21.16 -25.92
CA HIS A 84 3.19 20.47 -25.35
C HIS A 84 4.46 21.33 -25.49
N ARG A 85 5.19 21.48 -24.39
CA ARG A 85 6.50 22.14 -24.34
C ARG A 85 7.57 21.19 -23.83
N PRO A 86 8.22 20.42 -24.74
CA PRO A 86 9.27 19.47 -24.37
C PRO A 86 10.47 20.11 -23.66
N ASP A 87 10.68 21.41 -23.86
CA ASP A 87 11.75 22.19 -23.25
C ASP A 87 11.54 22.43 -21.75
N ILE A 88 10.28 22.44 -21.30
CA ILE A 88 9.92 22.61 -19.88
C ILE A 88 9.71 21.27 -19.20
N THR A 89 9.03 20.33 -19.87
CA THR A 89 8.60 19.08 -19.24
C THR A 89 8.65 17.93 -20.23
N SER A 90 9.24 16.81 -19.80
CA SER A 90 9.36 15.59 -20.58
C SER A 90 8.09 14.73 -20.61
N LEU A 91 7.07 15.08 -19.80
CA LEU A 91 5.79 14.38 -19.77
C LEU A 91 4.92 14.84 -20.93
N TYR A 92 4.35 13.90 -21.66
CA TYR A 92 3.42 14.24 -22.73
C TYR A 92 2.09 14.73 -22.14
N PRO A 93 1.39 15.70 -22.75
CA PRO A 93 0.23 16.33 -22.11
C PRO A 93 -0.94 15.38 -21.87
N TYR A 94 -1.07 14.36 -22.71
CA TYR A 94 -2.14 13.36 -22.63
C TYR A 94 -1.76 12.12 -21.81
N GLU A 95 -0.54 12.07 -21.24
CA GLU A 95 -0.10 11.00 -20.36
C GLU A 95 -0.62 11.18 -18.93
N TYR A 96 -0.89 10.06 -18.25
CA TYR A 96 -1.26 10.01 -16.83
C TYR A 96 -2.48 10.86 -16.45
N ILE A 97 -3.39 11.09 -17.39
CA ILE A 97 -4.67 11.73 -17.11
C ILE A 97 -5.64 10.71 -16.52
N TYR A 98 -6.12 11.00 -15.31
CA TYR A 98 -7.13 10.20 -14.63
C TYR A 98 -8.48 10.90 -14.72
N SER A 99 -9.53 10.16 -15.08
CA SER A 99 -10.90 10.64 -15.08
C SER A 99 -11.82 9.66 -14.37
N LYS A 100 -12.95 10.17 -13.90
CA LYS A 100 -14.01 9.37 -13.29
C LYS A 100 -14.55 8.38 -14.32
N TYR A 101 -14.68 7.13 -13.93
CA TYR A 101 -15.29 6.13 -14.78
C TYR A 101 -16.78 6.43 -14.97
N SER A 102 -17.24 6.33 -16.21
CA SER A 102 -18.64 6.43 -16.59
C SER A 102 -19.02 5.33 -17.57
N HIS A 103 -20.19 4.72 -17.38
CA HIS A 103 -20.70 3.67 -18.26
C HIS A 103 -21.24 4.21 -19.60
N TYR A 104 -21.53 5.51 -19.69
CA TYR A 104 -22.06 6.13 -20.91
C TYR A 104 -20.99 6.45 -21.95
N VAL A 105 -19.71 6.44 -21.55
CA VAL A 105 -18.57 6.75 -22.42
C VAL A 105 -18.02 5.46 -23.04
N GLN A 106 -17.51 5.56 -24.27
CA GLN A 106 -16.88 4.43 -24.95
C GLN A 106 -15.71 3.88 -24.14
N GLU A 107 -15.72 2.58 -23.85
CA GLU A 107 -14.75 1.97 -22.95
C GLU A 107 -13.30 1.97 -23.49
N SER A 108 -13.09 2.24 -24.78
CA SER A 108 -11.75 2.38 -25.37
C SER A 108 -11.03 3.64 -24.91
N LEU A 109 -11.75 4.63 -24.37
CA LEU A 109 -11.16 5.83 -23.80
C LEU A 109 -10.35 5.53 -22.53
N TYR A 110 -10.73 4.48 -21.79
CA TYR A 110 -9.98 4.06 -20.61
C TYR A 110 -8.79 3.21 -21.02
N TRP A 111 -7.65 3.48 -20.39
CA TRP A 111 -6.40 2.80 -20.66
C TRP A 111 -6.53 1.29 -20.47
N ARG A 112 -5.95 0.56 -21.41
CA ARG A 112 -5.86 -0.89 -21.38
C ARG A 112 -4.43 -1.30 -21.68
N PRO A 113 -3.97 -2.43 -21.14
CA PRO A 113 -2.70 -3.00 -21.55
C PRO A 113 -2.81 -3.45 -23.02
N LEU A 114 -2.39 -2.60 -23.95
CA LEU A 114 -2.24 -2.91 -25.36
C LEU A 114 -1.06 -3.88 -25.50
N ASN A 115 -1.35 -5.17 -25.73
CA ASN A 115 -0.35 -6.21 -25.94
C ASN A 115 0.84 -6.11 -24.96
N CYS A 116 0.54 -6.07 -23.65
CA CYS A 116 1.58 -6.46 -22.71
C CYS A 116 2.02 -7.86 -23.10
N ARG A 117 3.34 -8.05 -23.29
CA ARG A 117 3.96 -9.28 -23.79
C ARG A 117 3.55 -10.55 -22.99
N PHE A 118 2.89 -10.36 -21.84
CA PHE A 118 2.57 -11.35 -20.81
C PHE A 118 1.17 -11.21 -20.16
N ILE A 119 0.28 -10.32 -20.64
CA ILE A 119 -1.08 -10.14 -20.07
C ILE A 119 -2.11 -10.43 -21.16
N TYR A 120 -3.09 -11.29 -20.87
CA TYR A 120 -4.22 -11.53 -21.79
C TYR A 120 -4.88 -10.20 -22.15
N PRO A 121 -5.19 -9.93 -23.43
CA PRO A 121 -5.92 -8.73 -23.81
C PRO A 121 -7.26 -8.75 -23.09
N TYR A 122 -7.45 -7.83 -22.16
CA TYR A 122 -8.75 -7.63 -21.54
C TYR A 122 -9.64 -6.90 -22.53
N ASP A 123 -10.82 -7.44 -22.79
CA ASP A 123 -11.85 -6.76 -23.59
C ASP A 123 -12.40 -5.50 -22.91
N HIS A 124 -12.05 -5.28 -21.63
CA HIS A 124 -12.57 -4.22 -20.76
C HIS A 124 -11.45 -3.56 -19.92
N PRO A 125 -11.63 -2.33 -19.40
CA PRO A 125 -10.60 -1.62 -18.64
C PRO A 125 -10.39 -2.13 -17.19
N PHE A 126 -11.28 -2.99 -16.69
CA PHE A 126 -11.23 -3.50 -15.31
C PHE A 126 -10.20 -4.61 -15.10
N ARG A 127 -8.93 -4.22 -14.97
CA ARG A 127 -7.80 -5.09 -14.62
C ARG A 127 -7.92 -5.68 -13.21
N ASP A 128 -7.08 -6.67 -12.92
CA ASP A 128 -7.06 -7.32 -11.61
C ASP A 128 -6.71 -6.34 -10.48
N SER A 129 -5.78 -5.39 -10.71
CA SER A 129 -5.47 -4.30 -9.78
C SER A 129 -6.70 -3.47 -9.39
N ILE A 130 -7.49 -3.07 -10.40
CA ILE A 130 -8.70 -2.26 -10.23
C ILE A 130 -9.78 -3.07 -9.51
N ARG A 131 -9.98 -4.33 -9.91
CA ARG A 131 -10.94 -5.23 -9.27
C ARG A 131 -10.62 -5.44 -7.78
N MET A 132 -9.35 -5.63 -7.45
CA MET A 132 -8.88 -5.75 -6.08
C MET A 132 -9.14 -4.51 -5.23
N LYS A 133 -9.27 -3.31 -5.84
CA LYS A 133 -9.65 -2.08 -5.15
C LYS A 133 -11.16 -1.91 -5.03
N ILE A 134 -11.90 -2.15 -6.11
CA ILE A 134 -13.33 -1.89 -6.17
C ILE A 134 -14.13 -2.94 -5.37
N ILE A 135 -13.74 -4.22 -5.40
CA ILE A 135 -14.50 -5.28 -4.72
C ILE A 135 -14.57 -5.08 -3.20
N PRO A 136 -13.46 -4.81 -2.48
CA PRO A 136 -13.52 -4.52 -1.04
C PRO A 136 -14.38 -3.28 -0.76
N ILE A 137 -14.23 -2.21 -1.56
CA ILE A 137 -15.05 -1.00 -1.43
C ILE A 137 -16.54 -1.33 -1.63
N LEU A 138 -16.87 -2.18 -2.61
CA LEU A 138 -18.25 -2.62 -2.84
C LEU A 138 -18.81 -3.36 -1.63
N ILE A 139 -18.11 -4.39 -1.16
CA ILE A 139 -18.54 -5.19 0.00
C ILE A 139 -18.70 -4.31 1.24
N ASP A 140 -17.75 -3.41 1.46
CA ASP A 140 -17.82 -2.46 2.56
C ASP A 140 -18.94 -1.45 2.35
N SER A 141 -19.18 -0.96 1.14
CA SER A 141 -20.19 0.07 0.88
C SER A 141 -21.61 -0.43 1.01
N CYS A 142 -21.86 -1.75 0.87
CA CYS A 142 -23.17 -2.40 0.86
C CYS A 142 -24.07 -1.91 2.01
N PRO A 143 -25.03 -1.01 1.77
CA PRO A 143 -26.18 -0.86 2.63
C PRO A 143 -27.21 -1.91 2.18
N LEU A 144 -27.97 -2.51 3.10
CA LEU A 144 -29.25 -3.08 2.69
C LEU A 144 -30.08 -1.92 2.11
N ASN A 145 -30.48 -2.00 0.84
CA ASN A 145 -31.40 -1.03 0.24
C ASN A 145 -32.62 -0.85 1.16
N ASP A 146 -33.08 0.39 1.30
CA ASP A 146 -34.33 0.79 1.97
C ASP A 146 -35.61 0.17 1.35
N ASP A 147 -35.48 -0.60 0.26
CA ASP A 147 -36.59 -1.19 -0.52
C ASP A 147 -36.91 -2.66 -0.16
N ILE A 148 -36.36 -3.21 0.93
CA ILE A 148 -36.71 -4.58 1.37
C ILE A 148 -37.86 -4.49 2.38
N ASP A 149 -39.02 -5.02 1.99
CA ASP A 149 -40.21 -5.17 2.82
C ASP A 149 -39.89 -5.64 4.26
N MET A 150 -40.11 -4.74 5.23
CA MET A 150 -39.99 -4.96 6.68
C MET A 150 -40.84 -6.11 7.24
N ASN A 151 -41.62 -6.79 6.41
CA ASN A 151 -42.54 -7.85 6.81
C ASN A 151 -41.95 -9.27 6.67
N ASN A 152 -40.69 -9.42 6.25
CA ASN A 152 -40.05 -10.73 6.15
C ASN A 152 -39.35 -11.12 7.49
N PRO A 153 -39.88 -12.09 8.26
CA PRO A 153 -39.44 -12.38 9.64
C PRO A 153 -38.02 -12.96 9.75
N LEU A 154 -37.38 -13.33 8.64
CA LEU A 154 -35.97 -13.75 8.59
C LEU A 154 -34.99 -12.56 8.55
N ILE A 155 -35.46 -11.36 8.23
CA ILE A 155 -34.62 -10.16 8.02
C ILE A 155 -34.67 -9.25 9.26
N SER A 156 -35.77 -9.27 10.01
CA SER A 156 -35.97 -8.39 11.19
C SER A 156 -35.15 -8.76 12.43
N THR A 157 -34.49 -9.93 12.44
CA THR A 157 -33.71 -10.40 13.60
C THR A 157 -32.19 -10.27 13.42
N LEU A 158 -31.69 -9.88 12.24
CA LEU A 158 -30.27 -9.70 11.96
C LEU A 158 -30.05 -8.37 11.24
N THR A 159 -30.14 -7.27 11.98
CA THR A 159 -29.76 -5.91 11.58
C THR A 159 -28.24 -5.80 11.33
N ILE A 160 -27.74 -6.50 10.31
CA ILE A 160 -26.43 -6.23 9.72
C ILE A 160 -26.67 -5.20 8.64
N GLU A 161 -26.79 -3.93 9.03
CA GLU A 161 -27.03 -2.79 8.13
C GLU A 161 -25.91 -2.61 7.08
N ARG A 162 -24.71 -3.15 7.36
CA ARG A 162 -23.51 -3.05 6.53
C ARG A 162 -22.52 -4.17 6.83
N ILE A 163 -21.91 -4.77 5.82
CA ILE A 163 -20.75 -5.65 6.01
C ILE A 163 -19.52 -4.77 6.16
N ASP A 164 -19.13 -4.47 7.40
CA ASP A 164 -17.80 -3.89 7.63
C ASP A 164 -16.78 -5.02 7.70
N LEU A 165 -15.98 -5.20 6.63
CA LEU A 165 -15.02 -6.29 6.52
C LEU A 165 -14.01 -6.25 7.68
N LEU A 166 -13.52 -5.05 8.00
CA LEU A 166 -12.50 -4.87 9.03
C LEU A 166 -13.03 -5.20 10.43
N LYS A 167 -14.26 -4.77 10.73
CA LYS A 167 -14.93 -5.10 12.00
C LYS A 167 -15.28 -6.59 12.09
N SER A 168 -15.69 -7.20 10.99
CA SER A 168 -15.99 -8.64 10.90
C SER A 168 -14.75 -9.50 11.14
N ILE A 169 -13.61 -9.10 10.58
CA ILE A 169 -12.33 -9.77 10.82
C ILE A 169 -11.93 -9.66 12.29
N LYS A 170 -12.04 -8.47 12.88
CA LYS A 170 -11.75 -8.25 14.30
C LYS A 170 -12.63 -9.09 15.23
N ASN A 171 -13.92 -9.21 14.91
CA ASN A 171 -14.87 -10.00 15.69
C ASN A 171 -14.74 -11.52 15.47
N ASN A 172 -13.76 -11.98 14.69
CA ASN A 172 -13.56 -13.37 14.29
C ASN A 172 -14.78 -14.01 13.59
N THR A 173 -15.67 -13.21 12.99
CA THR A 173 -16.76 -13.75 12.15
C THR A 173 -16.25 -14.17 10.78
N ILE A 174 -15.29 -13.42 10.25
CA ILE A 174 -14.52 -13.73 9.03
C ILE A 174 -13.07 -13.91 9.45
N LYS A 175 -12.47 -15.07 9.14
CA LYS A 175 -11.08 -15.33 9.53
C LYS A 175 -10.08 -14.47 8.74
N SER A 176 -10.31 -14.31 7.44
CA SER A 176 -9.44 -13.57 6.53
C SER A 176 -10.15 -13.30 5.21
N PHE A 177 -9.79 -12.19 4.56
CA PHE A 177 -10.25 -11.82 3.22
C PHE A 177 -9.03 -11.39 2.40
N PHE A 178 -8.76 -12.06 1.29
CA PHE A 178 -7.60 -11.79 0.45
C PHE A 178 -7.85 -12.20 -1.01
N PRO A 179 -7.22 -11.52 -1.99
CA PRO A 179 -7.28 -11.91 -3.38
C PRO A 179 -6.44 -13.18 -3.64
N LEU A 180 -6.83 -13.96 -4.65
CA LEU A 180 -6.07 -15.14 -5.08
C LEU A 180 -4.97 -14.75 -6.06
N HIS A 181 -3.81 -15.38 -5.92
CA HIS A 181 -2.70 -15.20 -6.87
C HIS A 181 -2.99 -15.92 -8.19
N ASN A 182 -2.65 -15.25 -9.30
CA ASN A 182 -2.50 -15.90 -10.59
C ASN A 182 -1.06 -16.43 -10.70
N PRO A 183 -0.84 -17.76 -10.73
CA PRO A 183 0.50 -18.35 -10.72
C PRO A 183 1.26 -18.08 -12.02
N ILE A 184 0.57 -17.95 -13.15
CA ILE A 184 1.18 -17.72 -14.48
C ILE A 184 1.83 -16.33 -14.50
N LEU A 185 1.05 -15.30 -14.14
CA LEU A 185 1.55 -13.93 -14.08
C LEU A 185 2.67 -13.76 -13.04
N LEU A 186 2.61 -14.52 -11.94
CA LEU A 186 3.63 -14.47 -10.90
C LEU A 186 4.95 -15.08 -11.38
N GLU A 187 4.90 -16.19 -12.11
CA GLU A 187 6.08 -16.82 -12.70
C GLU A 187 6.76 -15.89 -13.70
N ASP A 188 5.99 -15.26 -14.59
CA ASP A 188 6.50 -14.30 -15.57
C ASP A 188 7.16 -13.09 -14.89
N LEU A 189 6.50 -12.53 -13.86
CA LEU A 189 7.05 -11.44 -13.06
C LEU A 189 8.35 -11.87 -12.37
N SER A 190 8.43 -13.10 -11.87
CA SER A 190 9.62 -13.62 -11.21
C SER A 190 10.82 -13.72 -12.16
N ILE A 191 10.59 -14.13 -13.41
CA ILE A 191 11.63 -14.21 -14.44
C ILE A 191 12.15 -12.80 -14.79
N SER A 192 11.23 -11.84 -14.97
CA SER A 192 11.60 -10.43 -15.20
C SER A 192 12.42 -9.86 -14.03
N PHE A 193 12.04 -10.22 -12.80
CA PHE A 193 12.76 -9.81 -11.60
C PHE A 193 14.17 -10.43 -11.49
N LEU A 194 14.39 -11.66 -11.99
CA LEU A 194 15.72 -12.29 -12.01
C LEU A 194 16.72 -11.58 -12.93
N ALA A 195 16.23 -10.84 -13.94
CA ALA A 195 17.10 -10.04 -14.82
C ALA A 195 17.65 -8.79 -14.11
N TYR A 196 17.06 -8.37 -13.00
CA TYR A 196 17.59 -7.32 -12.14
C TYR A 196 18.87 -7.80 -11.42
N PRO A 197 19.98 -7.02 -11.39
CA PRO A 197 20.08 -5.58 -11.66
C PRO A 197 20.54 -5.20 -13.07
N TRP A 198 20.64 -6.16 -14.01
CA TRP A 198 21.14 -5.90 -15.37
C TRP A 198 20.11 -5.27 -16.30
N GLN A 199 18.84 -5.20 -15.87
CA GLN A 199 17.73 -4.52 -16.52
C GLN A 199 17.07 -3.53 -15.55
N GLU A 200 16.37 -2.52 -16.11
CA GLU A 200 15.51 -1.64 -15.32
C GLU A 200 14.45 -2.45 -14.55
N LEU A 201 14.21 -2.07 -13.30
CA LEU A 201 13.22 -2.72 -12.44
C LEU A 201 11.83 -2.66 -13.12
N PRO A 202 11.13 -3.79 -13.34
CA PRO A 202 9.79 -3.84 -13.94
C PRO A 202 8.71 -3.30 -12.97
N LEU A 203 8.81 -2.02 -12.64
CA LEU A 203 7.99 -1.38 -11.61
C LEU A 203 6.51 -1.33 -11.99
N PHE A 204 6.22 -1.16 -13.28
CA PHE A 204 4.86 -1.14 -13.80
C PHE A 204 4.15 -2.48 -13.57
N ASP A 205 4.82 -3.60 -13.87
CA ASP A 205 4.24 -4.94 -13.71
C ASP A 205 4.02 -5.29 -12.23
N ILE A 206 4.97 -4.90 -11.37
CA ILE A 206 4.82 -5.04 -9.91
C ILE A 206 3.60 -4.25 -9.41
N LYS A 207 3.43 -3.00 -9.89
CA LYS A 207 2.29 -2.15 -9.55
C LYS A 207 0.98 -2.75 -10.02
N GLU A 208 0.95 -3.30 -11.24
CA GLU A 208 -0.26 -3.90 -11.78
C GLU A 208 -0.66 -5.19 -11.06
N TYR A 209 0.31 -5.99 -10.59
CA TYR A 209 0.02 -7.25 -9.91
C TYR A 209 -0.22 -7.08 -8.40
N PHE A 210 0.61 -6.28 -7.71
CA PHE A 210 0.59 -6.14 -6.25
C PHE A 210 -0.05 -4.82 -5.76
N GLY A 211 -0.25 -3.85 -6.64
CA GLY A 211 -0.74 -2.53 -6.31
C GLY A 211 0.38 -1.51 -6.01
N GLU A 212 -0.04 -0.25 -5.87
CA GLU A 212 0.85 0.91 -5.75
C GLU A 212 1.68 0.90 -4.47
N LYS A 213 1.10 0.44 -3.35
CA LYS A 213 1.80 0.43 -2.05
C LYS A 213 3.04 -0.46 -2.09
N ILE A 214 2.92 -1.67 -2.64
CA ILE A 214 4.04 -2.62 -2.75
C ILE A 214 5.02 -2.12 -3.82
N ALA A 215 4.53 -1.63 -4.95
CA ALA A 215 5.40 -1.04 -5.96
C ALA A 215 6.23 0.14 -5.43
N LEU A 216 5.65 1.02 -4.61
CA LEU A 216 6.37 2.14 -4.00
C LEU A 216 7.53 1.67 -3.12
N GLN A 217 7.34 0.57 -2.38
CA GLN A 217 8.40 -0.04 -1.57
C GLN A 217 9.56 -0.54 -2.44
N PHE A 218 9.26 -1.23 -3.54
CA PHE A 218 10.29 -1.67 -4.49
C PHE A 218 11.00 -0.49 -5.17
N ALA A 219 10.26 0.56 -5.54
CA ALA A 219 10.83 1.78 -6.09
C ALA A 219 11.78 2.47 -5.10
N PHE A 220 11.41 2.54 -3.82
CA PHE A 220 12.24 3.12 -2.76
C PHE A 220 13.48 2.29 -2.49
N LEU A 221 13.33 0.96 -2.43
CA LEU A 221 14.45 0.04 -2.26
C LEU A 221 15.46 0.20 -3.39
N HIS A 222 15.00 0.21 -4.64
CA HIS A 222 15.87 0.43 -5.79
C HIS A 222 16.57 1.79 -5.72
N HIS A 223 15.85 2.86 -5.37
CA HIS A 223 16.42 4.19 -5.16
C HIS A 223 17.54 4.17 -4.11
N ILE A 224 17.33 3.56 -2.94
CA ILE A 224 18.36 3.43 -1.91
C ILE A 224 19.58 2.64 -2.42
N VAL A 225 19.36 1.49 -3.06
CA VAL A 225 20.45 0.64 -3.56
C VAL A 225 21.33 1.41 -4.55
N VAL A 226 20.71 2.12 -5.49
CA VAL A 226 21.44 2.94 -6.48
C VAL A 226 22.19 4.10 -5.79
N PHE A 227 21.55 4.81 -4.86
CA PHE A 227 22.20 5.92 -4.17
C PHE A 227 23.34 5.47 -3.25
N LEU A 228 23.30 4.25 -2.71
CA LEU A 228 24.37 3.67 -1.88
C LEU A 228 25.62 3.28 -2.65
N ILE A 229 25.54 3.15 -3.99
CA ILE A 229 26.71 2.83 -4.82
C ILE A 229 27.80 3.90 -4.65
N LEU A 230 27.42 5.19 -4.64
CA LEU A 230 28.37 6.29 -4.55
C LEU A 230 29.11 6.33 -3.19
N PRO A 231 28.44 6.32 -2.02
CA PRO A 231 29.11 6.16 -0.73
C PRO A 231 29.97 4.91 -0.64
N SER A 232 29.51 3.78 -1.20
CA SER A 232 30.25 2.52 -1.15
C SER A 232 31.55 2.59 -1.97
N LEU A 233 31.51 3.23 -3.15
CA LEU A 233 32.67 3.42 -4.02
C LEU A 233 33.77 4.25 -3.34
N ILE A 234 33.39 5.24 -2.53
CA ILE A 234 34.33 6.11 -1.79
C ILE A 234 34.76 5.43 -0.47
N GLY A 235 33.81 4.83 0.25
CA GLY A 235 34.02 4.24 1.56
C GLY A 235 34.93 3.01 1.52
N ILE A 236 34.83 2.15 0.51
CA ILE A 236 35.65 0.92 0.41
C ILE A 236 37.15 1.26 0.29
N PRO A 237 37.61 2.12 -0.63
CA PRO A 237 39.02 2.54 -0.69
C PRO A 237 39.51 3.20 0.59
N LEU A 238 38.71 4.10 1.19
CA LEU A 238 39.06 4.74 2.45
C LEU A 238 39.24 3.70 3.56
N GLN A 239 38.35 2.70 3.63
CA GLN A 239 38.44 1.60 4.58
C GLN A 239 39.69 0.75 4.38
N ILE A 240 40.07 0.45 3.13
CA ILE A 240 41.30 -0.27 2.80
C ILE A 240 42.54 0.52 3.27
N ILE A 241 42.53 1.85 3.08
CA ILE A 241 43.62 2.73 3.54
C ILE A 241 43.73 2.70 5.07
N VAL A 242 42.62 2.85 5.79
CA VAL A 242 42.62 2.77 7.28
C VAL A 242 43.18 1.43 7.73
N TRP A 243 42.75 0.33 7.09
CA TRP A 243 43.19 -1.01 7.43
C TRP A 243 44.70 -1.22 7.23
N TYR A 244 45.25 -0.74 6.11
CA TYR A 244 46.69 -0.82 5.83
C TYR A 244 47.52 0.05 6.76
N THR A 245 47.09 1.30 6.96
CA THR A 245 47.85 2.29 7.76
C THR A 245 47.69 2.06 9.27
N LYS A 246 46.67 1.28 9.70
CA LYS A 246 46.22 1.10 11.09
C LYS A 246 45.96 2.42 11.83
N ASN A 247 45.78 3.51 11.10
CA ASN A 247 45.51 4.83 11.65
C ASN A 247 44.02 5.11 11.59
N TYR A 248 43.33 4.83 12.69
CA TYR A 248 41.89 5.03 12.83
C TYR A 248 41.50 6.50 13.01
N SER A 249 42.47 7.41 13.23
CA SER A 249 42.26 8.84 13.43
C SER A 249 42.73 9.65 12.22
N ALA A 250 42.57 9.11 11.02
CA ALA A 250 43.01 9.77 9.81
C ALA A 250 42.22 11.06 9.53
N SER A 251 42.90 12.08 9.00
CA SER A 251 42.34 13.42 8.78
C SER A 251 41.19 13.47 7.76
N PHE A 252 40.98 12.42 6.97
CA PHE A 252 39.89 12.33 5.99
C PHE A 252 38.55 11.87 6.59
N LEU A 253 38.52 11.31 7.81
CA LEU A 253 37.26 10.84 8.43
C LEU A 253 36.21 11.96 8.56
N PRO A 254 36.54 13.16 9.07
CA PRO A 254 35.58 14.25 9.13
C PRO A 254 35.06 14.69 7.75
N VAL A 255 35.91 14.64 6.73
CA VAL A 255 35.54 14.98 5.34
C VAL A 255 34.53 13.97 4.80
N TYR A 256 34.76 12.67 5.03
CA TYR A 256 33.83 11.62 4.65
C TYR A 256 32.50 11.72 5.43
N ALA A 257 32.53 12.05 6.71
CA ALA A 257 31.33 12.26 7.52
C ALA A 257 30.47 13.43 7.00
N TYR A 258 31.11 14.53 6.60
CA TYR A 258 30.43 15.64 5.93
C TYR A 258 29.81 15.20 4.60
N PHE A 259 30.57 14.46 3.78
CA PHE A 259 30.06 13.89 2.52
C PHE A 259 28.81 13.02 2.74
N ILE A 260 28.82 12.12 3.73
CA ILE A 260 27.66 11.26 4.04
C ILE A 260 26.45 12.09 4.49
N SER A 261 26.68 13.17 5.24
CA SER A 261 25.61 14.08 5.67
C SER A 261 24.96 14.79 4.49
N VAL A 262 25.77 15.30 3.56
CA VAL A 262 25.29 15.92 2.31
C VAL A 262 24.59 14.90 1.41
N TRP A 263 25.18 13.71 1.25
CA TRP A 263 24.58 12.61 0.50
C TRP A 263 23.20 12.24 1.05
N GLY A 264 23.04 12.17 2.37
CA GLY A 264 21.76 11.84 3.01
C GLY A 264 20.67 12.86 2.68
N ILE A 265 21.01 14.15 2.67
CA ILE A 265 20.08 15.23 2.27
C ILE A 265 19.69 15.07 0.80
N ILE A 266 20.67 14.89 -0.10
CA ILE A 266 20.42 14.77 -1.54
C ILE A 266 19.57 13.54 -1.86
N MET A 267 19.87 12.39 -1.24
CA MET A 267 19.14 11.14 -1.42
C MET A 267 17.67 11.28 -1.03
N LEU A 268 17.40 11.94 0.10
CA LEU A 268 16.04 12.17 0.58
C LEU A 268 15.26 13.17 -0.28
N GLU A 269 15.87 14.29 -0.67
CA GLU A 269 15.19 15.28 -1.52
C GLU A 269 14.88 14.73 -2.91
N TYR A 270 15.80 13.96 -3.49
CA TYR A 270 15.55 13.30 -4.77
C TYR A 270 14.44 12.25 -4.66
N TRP A 271 14.34 11.53 -3.53
CA TRP A 271 13.23 10.61 -3.28
C TRP A 271 11.89 11.34 -3.23
N LYS A 272 11.78 12.45 -2.47
CA LYS A 272 10.53 13.23 -2.39
C LYS A 272 10.05 13.69 -3.78
N GLN A 273 10.97 14.07 -4.66
CA GLN A 273 10.62 14.42 -6.03
C GLN A 273 10.12 13.20 -6.83
N LYS A 274 10.82 12.06 -6.73
CA LYS A 274 10.41 10.80 -7.38
C LYS A 274 9.07 10.29 -6.88
N GLU A 275 8.82 10.37 -5.57
CA GLU A 275 7.56 9.98 -4.94
C GLU A 275 6.38 10.76 -5.52
N LYS A 276 6.51 12.10 -5.65
CA LYS A 276 5.49 12.94 -6.29
C LYS A 276 5.26 12.55 -7.75
N MET A 277 6.33 12.25 -8.49
CA MET A 277 6.22 11.76 -9.86
C MET A 277 5.46 10.43 -9.93
N TYR A 278 5.76 9.47 -9.04
CA TYR A 278 5.02 8.21 -8.97
C TYR A 278 3.56 8.40 -8.58
N ALA A 279 3.26 9.33 -7.66
CA ALA A 279 1.89 9.64 -7.27
C ALA A 279 1.06 10.15 -8.46
N ILE A 280 1.63 11.00 -9.31
CA ILE A 280 1.00 11.46 -10.56
C ILE A 280 0.82 10.27 -11.52
N ARG A 281 1.90 9.54 -11.82
CA ARG A 281 1.88 8.41 -12.76
C ARG A 281 0.91 7.30 -12.38
N TRP A 282 0.63 7.16 -11.10
CA TRP A 282 -0.25 6.12 -10.58
C TRP A 282 -1.65 6.61 -10.21
N GLY A 283 -1.92 7.92 -10.31
CA GLY A 283 -3.23 8.50 -9.99
C GLY A 283 -3.55 8.44 -8.50
N THR A 284 -2.54 8.47 -7.65
CA THR A 284 -2.70 8.44 -6.18
C THR A 284 -2.46 9.80 -5.54
N VAL A 285 -2.48 10.88 -6.33
CA VAL A 285 -2.40 12.26 -5.83
C VAL A 285 -3.63 12.54 -4.98
N GLY A 286 -3.44 13.02 -3.74
CA GLY A 286 -4.55 13.30 -2.83
C GLY A 286 -5.27 12.07 -2.28
N TYR A 287 -4.68 10.87 -2.40
CA TYR A 287 -5.27 9.64 -1.86
C TYR A 287 -5.47 9.70 -0.33
N GLU A 288 -4.57 10.37 0.40
CA GLU A 288 -4.61 10.48 1.86
C GLU A 288 -5.91 11.14 2.39
N GLU A 289 -6.48 12.10 1.65
CA GLU A 289 -7.70 12.80 2.05
C GLU A 289 -8.95 11.91 1.92
N ASN A 290 -8.88 10.90 1.05
CA ASN A 290 -9.96 9.96 0.77
C ASN A 290 -9.77 8.61 1.49
N GLU A 291 -8.76 8.50 2.36
CA GLU A 291 -8.50 7.27 3.11
C GLU A 291 -9.61 7.03 4.14
N ARG A 292 -10.10 5.79 4.20
CA ARG A 292 -11.16 5.41 5.13
C ARG A 292 -10.64 5.44 6.56
N ASP A 293 -11.45 5.95 7.48
CA ASP A 293 -11.20 5.85 8.92
C ASP A 293 -10.95 4.39 9.33
N ARG A 294 -9.87 4.17 10.10
CA ARG A 294 -9.56 2.87 10.67
C ARG A 294 -10.74 2.36 11.54
N PRO A 295 -10.99 1.04 11.58
CA PRO A 295 -12.10 0.45 12.33
C PRO A 295 -12.01 0.72 13.85
N ASP A 296 -10.79 0.83 14.38
CA ASP A 296 -10.50 1.12 15.79
C ASP A 296 -10.54 2.62 16.12
N PHE A 297 -10.96 3.46 15.18
CA PHE A 297 -11.09 4.88 15.44
C PHE A 297 -12.39 5.15 16.22
N GLU A 298 -12.19 5.53 17.47
CA GLU A 298 -13.25 5.99 18.37
C GLU A 298 -13.29 7.52 18.36
N GLY A 299 -14.49 8.08 18.24
CA GLY A 299 -14.71 9.52 18.19
C GLY A 299 -16.19 9.85 18.30
N GLU A 300 -16.49 11.11 18.55
CA GLU A 300 -17.86 11.62 18.60
C GLU A 300 -18.34 11.87 17.16
N ASN A 301 -19.54 11.38 16.82
CA ASN A 301 -20.11 11.66 15.49
C ASN A 301 -20.58 13.12 15.44
N ILE A 302 -19.89 13.95 14.67
CA ILE A 302 -20.28 15.33 14.38
C ILE A 302 -20.58 15.48 12.89
N LYS A 303 -21.32 16.52 12.53
CA LYS A 303 -21.45 16.91 11.12
C LYS A 303 -20.26 17.78 10.72
N SER A 304 -19.63 17.47 9.61
CA SER A 304 -18.57 18.26 9.00
C SER A 304 -19.06 19.69 8.77
N PHE A 305 -18.25 20.68 9.12
CA PHE A 305 -18.56 22.10 8.90
C PHE A 305 -18.39 22.53 7.45
N ILE A 306 -17.74 21.70 6.62
CA ILE A 306 -17.46 21.99 5.21
C ILE A 306 -18.56 21.37 4.35
N ASP A 307 -18.80 20.07 4.51
CA ASP A 307 -19.67 19.29 3.60
C ASP A 307 -20.98 18.82 4.25
N GLY A 308 -21.14 19.00 5.56
CA GLY A 308 -22.31 18.52 6.31
C GLY A 308 -22.38 16.99 6.52
N SER A 309 -21.41 16.23 5.98
CA SER A 309 -21.30 14.77 6.14
C SER A 309 -21.02 14.36 7.58
N THR A 310 -21.48 13.18 8.00
CA THR A 310 -21.19 12.64 9.34
C THR A 310 -19.74 12.17 9.42
N MET A 311 -18.95 12.77 10.30
CA MET A 311 -17.56 12.40 10.55
C MET A 311 -17.34 12.06 12.03
N LYS A 312 -16.39 11.17 12.32
CA LYS A 312 -15.92 10.94 13.68
C LYS A 312 -14.91 12.03 14.05
N TYR A 313 -15.22 12.84 15.04
CA TYR A 313 -14.31 13.85 15.55
C TYR A 313 -13.65 13.38 16.83
N PHE A 314 -12.32 13.55 16.87
CA PHE A 314 -11.52 13.28 18.05
C PHE A 314 -11.04 14.58 18.70
N PRO A 315 -11.50 14.89 19.93
CA PRO A 315 -11.21 16.16 20.61
C PRO A 315 -9.71 16.45 20.74
N SER A 316 -9.32 17.68 20.38
CA SER A 316 -7.90 18.11 20.38
C SER A 316 -7.21 18.04 21.75
N LYS A 317 -7.94 18.30 22.85
CA LYS A 317 -7.40 18.20 24.22
C LYS A 317 -7.03 16.75 24.58
N HIS A 318 -7.88 15.80 24.20
CA HIS A 318 -7.64 14.38 24.42
C HIS A 318 -6.49 13.87 23.54
N ARG A 319 -6.40 14.36 22.29
CA ARG A 319 -5.29 14.09 21.38
C ARG A 319 -3.95 14.53 21.96
N LEU A 320 -3.89 15.74 22.52
CA LEU A 320 -2.67 16.24 23.15
C LEU A 320 -2.29 15.42 24.38
N HIS A 321 -3.27 14.96 25.17
CA HIS A 321 -3.01 14.11 26.33
C HIS A 321 -2.38 12.77 25.92
N ILE A 322 -2.99 12.05 24.97
CA ILE A 322 -2.47 10.79 24.44
C ILE A 322 -1.11 11.00 23.76
N PHE A 323 -0.93 12.11 23.04
CA PHE A 323 0.35 12.44 22.42
C PHE A 323 1.45 12.66 23.48
N ARG A 324 1.13 13.36 24.57
CA ARG A 324 2.04 13.54 25.71
C ARG A 324 2.39 12.19 26.35
N GLU A 325 1.40 11.34 26.60
CA GLU A 325 1.63 9.99 27.14
C GLU A 325 2.50 9.15 26.21
N SER A 326 2.24 9.19 24.91
CA SER A 326 3.05 8.51 23.90
C SER A 326 4.49 9.01 23.90
N ILE A 327 4.72 10.33 23.95
CA ILE A 327 6.07 10.91 24.06
C ILE A 327 6.76 10.43 25.34
N THR A 328 6.07 10.43 26.48
CA THR A 328 6.67 9.98 27.74
C THR A 328 7.05 8.50 27.69
N MET A 329 6.21 7.66 27.07
CA MET A 329 6.49 6.23 26.89
C MET A 329 7.66 6.02 25.93
N SER A 330 7.71 6.72 24.80
CA SER A 330 8.83 6.67 23.87
C SER A 330 10.14 7.16 24.51
N ALA A 331 10.10 8.20 25.34
CA ALA A 331 11.25 8.69 26.08
C ALA A 331 11.72 7.66 27.13
N PHE A 332 10.78 7.00 27.81
CA PHE A 332 11.09 5.92 28.76
C PHE A 332 11.77 4.73 28.07
N ILE A 333 11.20 4.26 26.95
CA ILE A 333 11.79 3.18 26.14
C ILE A 333 13.17 3.61 25.61
N GLY A 334 13.30 4.83 25.09
CA GLY A 334 14.58 5.38 24.65
C GLY A 334 15.62 5.41 25.77
N GLY A 335 15.21 5.80 26.98
CA GLY A 335 16.05 5.76 28.19
C GLY A 335 16.47 4.35 28.57
N LEU A 336 15.56 3.37 28.51
CA LEU A 336 15.89 1.95 28.74
C LEU A 336 16.88 1.41 27.72
N VAL A 337 16.76 1.79 26.45
CA VAL A 337 17.70 1.42 25.39
C VAL A 337 19.07 2.04 25.65
N VAL A 338 19.14 3.33 26.01
CA VAL A 338 20.41 3.99 26.36
C VAL A 338 21.05 3.36 27.61
N GLY A 339 20.26 3.07 28.65
CA GLY A 339 20.72 2.38 29.85
C GLY A 339 21.22 0.98 29.56
N SER A 340 20.55 0.26 28.66
CA SER A 340 20.95 -1.05 28.15
C SER A 340 22.28 -0.99 27.39
N ILE A 341 22.47 0.02 26.54
CA ILE A 341 23.74 0.23 25.84
C ILE A 341 24.85 0.54 26.85
N ALA A 342 24.59 1.42 27.82
CA ALA A 342 25.56 1.76 28.86
C ALA A 342 25.96 0.54 29.71
N SER A 343 25.00 -0.31 30.09
CA SER A 343 25.28 -1.55 30.84
C SER A 343 26.14 -2.52 30.03
N ILE A 344 25.94 -2.61 28.70
CA ILE A 344 26.79 -3.41 27.81
C ILE A 344 28.24 -2.88 27.81
N TYR A 345 28.44 -1.57 27.72
CA TYR A 345 29.78 -0.99 27.75
C TYR A 345 30.49 -1.29 29.08
N ILE A 346 29.78 -1.19 30.20
CA ILE A 346 30.31 -1.51 31.53
C ILE A 346 30.64 -3.01 31.64
N ALA A 347 29.72 -3.89 31.22
CA ALA A 347 29.91 -5.34 31.25
C ALA A 347 31.07 -5.78 30.35
N ARG A 348 31.18 -5.21 29.15
CA ARG A 348 32.33 -5.44 28.25
C ARG A 348 33.63 -4.98 28.88
N SER A 349 33.66 -3.80 29.49
CA SER A 349 34.84 -3.30 30.20
C SER A 349 35.28 -4.25 31.32
N PHE A 350 34.33 -4.77 32.10
CA PHE A 350 34.59 -5.72 33.18
C PHE A 350 35.10 -7.09 32.67
N LEU A 351 34.44 -7.66 31.66
CA LEU A 351 34.84 -8.94 31.08
C LEU A 351 36.23 -8.89 30.45
N ASN A 352 36.56 -7.78 29.79
CA ASN A 352 37.87 -7.60 29.16
C ASN A 352 38.99 -7.45 30.20
N HIS A 353 38.68 -6.86 31.36
CA HIS A 353 39.61 -6.77 32.49
C HIS A 353 39.84 -8.12 33.19
N SER A 354 38.78 -8.91 33.37
CA SER A 354 38.83 -10.17 34.15
C SER A 354 39.30 -11.39 33.38
N LEU A 355 38.83 -11.57 32.13
CA LEU A 355 39.01 -12.82 31.37
C LEU A 355 40.01 -12.71 30.22
N GLY A 356 40.43 -11.50 29.85
CA GLY A 356 41.50 -11.20 28.88
C GLY A 356 41.57 -12.11 27.63
N GLY A 357 41.15 -11.62 26.46
CA GLY A 357 41.38 -12.31 25.18
C GLY A 357 40.12 -12.49 24.33
N LEU A 358 40.23 -13.33 23.30
CA LEU A 358 39.18 -13.52 22.29
C LEU A 358 37.86 -14.04 22.90
N PHE A 359 37.92 -14.87 23.94
CA PHE A 359 36.72 -15.43 24.57
C PHE A 359 35.84 -14.35 25.24
N ALA A 360 36.46 -13.33 25.87
CA ALA A 360 35.73 -12.21 26.45
C ALA A 360 35.03 -11.35 25.39
N GLN A 361 35.64 -11.21 24.20
CA GLN A 361 35.05 -10.48 23.07
C GLN A 361 33.84 -11.22 22.48
N PHE A 362 33.95 -12.54 22.29
CA PHE A 362 32.83 -13.36 21.83
C PHE A 362 31.68 -13.37 22.84
N LEU A 363 31.98 -13.54 24.14
CA LEU A 363 30.96 -13.53 25.18
C LEU A 363 30.26 -12.17 25.28
N GLY A 364 31.01 -11.06 25.17
CA GLY A 364 30.45 -9.70 25.14
C GLY A 364 29.65 -9.38 23.86
N ALA A 365 29.87 -10.10 22.75
CA ALA A 365 29.04 -10.01 21.56
C ALA A 365 27.75 -10.84 21.71
N LEU A 366 27.83 -12.04 22.30
CA LEU A 366 26.69 -12.91 22.58
C LEU A 366 25.70 -12.24 23.56
N ILE A 367 26.19 -11.67 24.66
CA ILE A 367 25.37 -10.96 25.64
C ILE A 367 24.65 -9.78 24.97
N ASN A 368 25.34 -9.04 24.10
CA ASN A 368 24.73 -7.95 23.34
C ASN A 368 23.59 -8.44 22.43
N ALA A 369 23.81 -9.52 21.68
CA ALA A 369 22.79 -10.09 20.80
C ALA A 369 21.56 -10.59 21.59
N LEU A 370 21.77 -11.27 22.72
CA LEU A 370 20.69 -11.73 23.60
C LEU A 370 19.91 -10.57 24.20
N GLN A 371 20.59 -9.52 24.64
CA GLN A 371 19.95 -8.35 25.22
C GLN A 371 19.11 -7.58 24.19
N ILE A 372 19.62 -7.42 22.96
CA ILE A 372 18.84 -6.83 21.86
C ILE A 372 17.61 -7.68 21.58
N LEU A 373 17.75 -9.01 21.47
CA LEU A 373 16.63 -9.91 21.23
C LEU A 373 15.54 -9.77 22.31
N ILE A 374 15.93 -9.74 23.59
CA ILE A 374 15.01 -9.58 24.74
C ILE A 374 14.34 -8.21 24.75
N THR A 375 15.03 -7.15 24.32
CA THR A 375 14.44 -5.80 24.27
C THR A 375 13.53 -5.59 23.06
N THR A 376 13.67 -6.41 22.01
CA THR A 376 12.81 -6.37 20.82
C THR A 376 11.60 -7.30 20.86
N LEU A 377 11.65 -8.35 21.70
CA LEU A 377 10.53 -9.24 22.02
C LEU A 377 9.55 -8.53 22.95
#